data_AF-A0AAV5JS95-F1
#
_entry.id   AF-A0AAV5JS95-F1
#
_cell.length_a   1.000
_cell.length_b   1.000
_cell.length_c   1.000
_cell.angle_alpha   90.00
_cell.angle_beta   90.00
_cell.angle_gamma   90.00
#
_symmetry.space_group_name_H-M   'P 1'
#
loop_
_entity.id
_entity.type
_entity.pdbx_description
1 polymer ?
#
loop_
_entity_poly.entity_id
_entity_poly.type
_entity_poly.pdbx_seq_one_letter_code
_entity_poly.pdbx_strand_id
1 'polypeptide(L)'
;MLLLIGACVDQGCLVYEYMENGSLEERLLQKNNTPPIPWFERYRIAWEVASALVFLHNSKPKPIVHRDLKPANILLDYNFVSKIGDVGLSTVLNSETGSISTAQKDTGPVGTLCYIDPEYQRTGLISPKCDVYAFGMVILQLLTAKPAMGLAHVVETAIDNGKLIEILDSAAGNWPIEETKELALLGLRCSELLRKDRPDLKDQVLPVLERLKEFACRARESVPDFQSTPPNHFVCPILKDVMNDPCVAADGYTYERKAIERWLEQNDRSPITNLALPNKNLLPNYNLLHAIMGWKSRKE
;
A
#
# COMPACT_ATOMS: atom_id res chain seq x y z
N MET A 1 7.75 3.83 1.59
CA MET A 1 8.79 2.94 1.02
C MET A 1 8.88 1.70 1.89
N LEU A 2 9.09 0.53 1.28
CA LEU A 2 9.31 -0.73 1.99
C LEU A 2 10.67 -0.70 2.69
N LEU A 3 10.70 -1.06 3.97
CA LEU A 3 11.90 -1.01 4.80
C LEU A 3 12.81 -2.20 4.52
N LEU A 4 14.04 -1.92 4.07
CA LEU A 4 15.13 -2.89 4.04
C LEU A 4 15.68 -3.06 5.48
N ILE A 5 15.53 -4.26 6.03
CA ILE A 5 15.99 -4.62 7.38
C ILE A 5 17.45 -5.07 7.35
N GLY A 6 17.85 -5.79 6.29
CA GLY A 6 19.22 -6.30 6.19
C GLY A 6 19.52 -6.94 4.84
N ALA A 7 20.76 -7.38 4.67
CA ALA A 7 21.23 -8.09 3.49
C ALA A 7 22.17 -9.22 3.90
N CYS A 8 22.12 -10.34 3.17
CA CYS A 8 23.09 -11.41 3.25
C CYS A 8 23.90 -11.41 1.95
N VAL A 9 25.13 -10.90 2.03
CA VAL A 9 25.99 -10.73 0.84
C VAL A 9 26.42 -12.08 0.26
N ASP A 10 26.72 -13.05 1.12
CA ASP A 10 27.20 -14.38 0.71
C ASP A 10 26.16 -15.15 -0.12
N GLN A 11 24.88 -14.89 0.12
CA GLN A 11 23.75 -15.53 -0.58
C GLN A 11 23.07 -14.59 -1.59
N GLY A 12 23.51 -13.33 -1.70
CA GLY A 12 22.86 -12.33 -2.55
C GLY A 12 21.40 -12.08 -2.19
N CYS A 13 21.04 -12.12 -0.90
CA CYS A 13 19.66 -11.96 -0.43
C CYS A 13 19.44 -10.62 0.28
N LEU A 14 18.24 -10.07 0.13
CA LEU A 14 17.78 -8.87 0.83
C LEU A 14 16.62 -9.24 1.75
N VAL A 15 16.61 -8.67 2.95
CA VAL A 15 15.58 -8.92 3.98
C VAL A 15 14.78 -7.65 4.18
N TYR A 16 13.48 -7.72 3.96
CA TYR A 16 12.54 -6.60 4.11
C TYR A 16 11.54 -6.86 5.23
N GLU A 17 10.85 -5.80 5.66
CA GLU A 17 9.65 -5.96 6.47
C GLU A 17 8.59 -6.79 5.74
N TYR A 18 7.84 -7.59 6.50
CA TYR A 18 6.78 -8.43 5.95
C TYR A 18 5.47 -7.64 5.85
N MET A 19 4.75 -7.83 4.74
CA MET A 19 3.52 -7.11 4.41
C MET A 19 2.38 -8.13 4.31
N GLU A 20 1.50 -8.18 5.33
CA GLU A 20 0.58 -9.30 5.55
C GLU A 20 -0.50 -9.44 4.45
N ASN A 21 -0.88 -8.33 3.82
CA ASN A 21 -1.85 -8.33 2.73
C ASN A 21 -1.20 -8.55 1.36
N GLY A 22 0.11 -8.82 1.30
CA GLY A 22 0.81 -9.05 0.02
C GLY A 22 0.81 -7.81 -0.87
N SER A 23 0.75 -8.02 -2.18
CA SER A 23 0.74 -6.92 -3.16
C SER A 23 -0.65 -6.39 -3.47
N LEU A 24 -0.72 -5.12 -3.89
CA LEU A 24 -1.95 -4.48 -4.35
C LEU A 24 -2.57 -5.23 -5.53
N GLU A 25 -1.75 -5.79 -6.42
CA GLU A 25 -2.23 -6.63 -7.54
C GLU A 25 -3.04 -7.83 -7.05
N GLU A 26 -2.49 -8.58 -6.10
CA GLU A 26 -3.14 -9.78 -5.56
C GLU A 26 -4.45 -9.44 -4.85
N ARG A 27 -4.49 -8.29 -4.17
CA ARG A 27 -5.67 -7.83 -3.44
C ARG A 27 -6.74 -7.27 -4.37
N LEU A 28 -6.38 -6.57 -5.46
CA LEU A 28 -7.33 -6.14 -6.49
C LEU A 28 -7.92 -7.35 -7.25
N LEU A 29 -7.11 -8.38 -7.49
CA LEU A 29 -7.56 -9.65 -8.09
C LEU A 29 -8.27 -10.59 -7.11
N GLN A 30 -8.39 -10.20 -5.82
CA GLN A 30 -8.98 -11.00 -4.75
C GLN A 30 -8.41 -12.43 -4.69
N LYS A 31 -7.11 -12.60 -4.96
CA LYS A 31 -6.46 -13.91 -4.90
C LYS A 31 -6.67 -14.53 -3.52
N ASN A 32 -6.80 -15.85 -3.48
CA ASN A 32 -7.08 -16.63 -2.27
C ASN A 32 -8.38 -16.22 -1.54
N ASN A 33 -9.38 -15.74 -2.28
CA ASN A 33 -10.68 -15.27 -1.74
C ASN A 33 -10.53 -14.17 -0.69
N THR A 34 -9.52 -13.33 -0.84
CA THR A 34 -9.32 -12.20 0.07
C THR A 34 -10.43 -11.16 -0.13
N PRO A 35 -10.92 -10.52 0.95
CA PRO A 35 -12.02 -9.56 0.85
C PRO A 35 -11.62 -8.35 -0.01
N PRO A 36 -12.55 -7.69 -0.72
CA PRO A 36 -12.22 -6.51 -1.51
C PRO A 36 -11.62 -5.39 -0.64
N ILE A 37 -10.72 -4.61 -1.23
CA ILE A 37 -10.28 -3.35 -0.61
C ILE A 37 -11.41 -2.31 -0.79
N PRO A 38 -11.94 -1.72 0.30
CA PRO A 38 -12.98 -0.69 0.21
C PRO A 38 -12.48 0.57 -0.51
N TRP A 39 -13.37 1.30 -1.17
CA TRP A 39 -13.02 2.48 -1.96
C TRP A 39 -12.21 3.53 -1.18
N PHE A 40 -12.53 3.74 0.11
CA PHE A 40 -11.87 4.73 0.96
C PHE A 40 -10.41 4.36 1.25
N GLU A 41 -10.11 3.06 1.38
CA GLU A 41 -8.73 2.59 1.50
C GLU A 41 -7.99 2.76 0.17
N ARG A 42 -8.66 2.61 -0.98
CA ARG A 42 -8.04 2.85 -2.29
C ARG A 42 -7.62 4.31 -2.49
N TYR A 43 -8.42 5.27 -2.00
CA TYR A 43 -8.04 6.68 -2.01
C TYR A 43 -6.82 6.94 -1.13
N ARG A 44 -6.77 6.31 0.05
CA ARG A 44 -5.62 6.41 0.95
C ARG A 44 -4.35 5.84 0.30
N ILE A 45 -4.44 4.66 -0.31
CA ILE A 45 -3.34 4.01 -1.04
C ILE A 45 -2.83 4.91 -2.16
N ALA A 46 -3.71 5.53 -2.96
CA ALA A 46 -3.30 6.44 -4.02
C ALA A 46 -2.47 7.62 -3.46
N TRP A 47 -2.93 8.24 -2.37
CA TRP A 47 -2.20 9.32 -1.71
C TRP A 47 -0.86 8.88 -1.11
N GLU A 48 -0.80 7.72 -0.45
CA GLU A 48 0.43 7.15 0.13
C GLU A 48 1.48 6.86 -0.95
N VAL A 49 1.08 6.27 -2.08
CA VAL A 49 1.96 6.01 -3.23
C VAL A 49 2.47 7.31 -3.83
N ALA A 50 1.60 8.31 -4.05
CA ALA A 50 2.02 9.62 -4.55
C ALA A 50 3.03 10.29 -3.60
N SER A 51 2.75 10.24 -2.30
CA SER A 51 3.62 10.80 -1.25
C SER A 51 5.01 10.15 -1.27
N ALA A 52 5.07 8.82 -1.41
CA ALA A 52 6.32 8.08 -1.50
C ALA A 52 7.11 8.41 -2.78
N LEU A 53 6.44 8.55 -3.92
CA LEU A 53 7.07 8.98 -5.18
C LEU A 53 7.61 10.42 -5.08
N VAL A 54 6.84 11.35 -4.50
CA VAL A 54 7.30 12.73 -4.25
C VAL A 54 8.57 12.73 -3.39
N PHE A 55 8.64 11.86 -2.38
CA PHE A 55 9.84 11.69 -1.56
C PHE A 55 11.05 11.21 -2.41
N LEU A 56 10.87 10.19 -3.25
CA LEU A 56 11.92 9.69 -4.14
C LEU A 56 12.40 10.77 -5.14
N HIS A 57 11.47 11.46 -5.78
CA HIS A 57 11.76 12.49 -6.78
C HIS A 57 12.44 13.73 -6.19
N ASN A 58 12.21 14.02 -4.91
CA ASN A 58 12.85 15.14 -4.21
C ASN A 58 14.08 14.74 -3.39
N SER A 59 14.48 13.47 -3.42
CA SER A 59 15.66 12.99 -2.71
C SER A 59 16.93 13.74 -3.14
N LYS A 60 17.85 13.92 -2.19
CA LYS A 60 19.13 14.62 -2.38
C LYS A 60 20.28 13.62 -2.25
N PRO A 61 21.40 13.79 -2.99
CA PRO A 61 21.73 14.93 -3.84
C PRO A 61 21.01 14.97 -5.19
N LYS A 62 20.46 13.84 -5.66
CA LYS A 62 19.78 13.75 -6.97
C LYS A 62 18.45 12.99 -6.84
N PRO A 63 17.44 13.31 -7.69
CA PRO A 63 16.19 12.58 -7.75
C PRO A 63 16.39 11.08 -8.02
N ILE A 64 15.58 10.26 -7.36
CA ILE A 64 15.50 8.81 -7.59
C ILE A 64 14.23 8.54 -8.40
N VAL A 65 14.36 7.90 -9.56
CA VAL A 65 13.22 7.45 -10.38
C VAL A 65 13.01 5.95 -10.14
N HIS A 66 11.78 5.54 -9.84
CA HIS A 66 11.45 4.15 -9.50
C HIS A 66 11.51 3.20 -10.70
N ARG A 67 10.97 3.64 -11.85
CA ARG A 67 10.99 2.95 -13.16
C ARG A 67 10.14 1.69 -13.32
N ASP A 68 9.82 0.96 -12.25
CA ASP A 68 8.91 -0.19 -12.31
C ASP A 68 7.76 -0.09 -11.31
N LEU A 69 7.12 1.09 -11.25
CA LEU A 69 5.92 1.25 -10.43
C LEU A 69 4.76 0.48 -11.08
N LYS A 70 4.16 -0.44 -10.32
CA LYS A 70 2.99 -1.24 -10.73
C LYS A 70 2.31 -1.79 -9.48
N PRO A 71 1.04 -2.26 -9.55
CA PRO A 71 0.35 -2.82 -8.39
C PRO A 71 1.10 -3.99 -7.72
N ALA A 72 1.85 -4.81 -8.46
CA ALA A 72 2.65 -5.89 -7.88
C ALA A 72 3.80 -5.39 -6.98
N ASN A 73 4.27 -4.16 -7.19
CA ASN A 73 5.36 -3.55 -6.42
C ASN A 73 4.84 -2.59 -5.32
N ILE A 74 3.52 -2.53 -5.12
CA ILE A 74 2.90 -1.79 -4.02
C ILE A 74 2.42 -2.83 -3.02
N LEU A 75 3.09 -2.93 -1.87
CA LEU A 75 2.77 -3.90 -0.83
C LEU A 75 1.89 -3.28 0.25
N LEU A 76 1.03 -4.09 0.87
CA LEU A 76 0.04 -3.66 1.84
C LEU A 76 0.25 -4.37 3.18
N ASP A 77 0.34 -3.59 4.26
CA ASP A 77 0.38 -4.15 5.62
C ASP A 77 -1.01 -4.62 6.05
N TYR A 78 -1.11 -5.19 7.26
CA TYR A 78 -2.39 -5.60 7.85
C TYR A 78 -3.51 -4.55 7.79
N ASN A 79 -3.19 -3.25 7.95
CA ASN A 79 -4.15 -2.14 7.96
C ASN A 79 -4.36 -1.51 6.57
N PHE A 80 -3.89 -2.16 5.50
CA PHE A 80 -3.83 -1.63 4.12
C PHE A 80 -2.92 -0.41 3.94
N VAL A 81 -1.97 -0.15 4.84
CA VAL A 81 -0.99 0.91 4.62
C VAL A 81 -0.05 0.44 3.52
N SER A 82 0.04 1.25 2.47
CA SER A 82 0.80 0.92 1.28
C SER A 82 2.26 1.35 1.37
N LYS A 83 3.14 0.50 0.86
CA LYS A 83 4.56 0.78 0.73
C LYS A 83 5.04 0.34 -0.65
N ILE A 84 5.70 1.26 -1.35
CA ILE A 84 6.39 0.95 -2.61
C ILE A 84 7.62 0.09 -2.29
N GLY A 85 7.67 -1.09 -2.87
CA GLY A 85 8.79 -2.03 -2.86
C GLY A 85 9.46 -2.15 -4.22
N ASP A 86 10.44 -3.05 -4.31
CA ASP A 86 11.20 -3.36 -5.53
C ASP A 86 11.84 -2.15 -6.24
N VAL A 87 12.84 -1.57 -5.58
CA VAL A 87 13.70 -0.54 -6.17
C VAL A 87 14.81 -1.13 -7.05
N GLY A 88 14.72 -2.40 -7.46
CA GLY A 88 15.77 -3.10 -8.22
C GLY A 88 16.06 -2.48 -9.59
N LEU A 89 15.11 -1.74 -10.15
CA LEU A 89 15.26 -0.97 -11.40
C LEU A 89 15.40 0.54 -11.17
N SER A 90 15.41 0.99 -9.92
CA SER A 90 15.51 2.42 -9.62
C SER A 90 16.85 2.99 -10.08
N THR A 91 16.87 4.25 -10.49
CA THR A 91 18.09 4.90 -10.98
C THR A 91 18.17 6.33 -10.49
N VAL A 92 19.38 6.71 -10.07
CA VAL A 92 19.72 8.07 -9.69
C VAL A 92 20.06 8.85 -10.95
N LEU A 93 19.36 9.96 -11.21
CA LEU A 93 19.62 10.76 -12.42
C LEU A 93 20.96 11.52 -12.29
N ASN A 94 21.93 11.21 -13.15
CA ASN A 94 23.20 11.92 -13.27
C ASN A 94 23.05 13.16 -14.16
N SER A 95 22.87 14.33 -13.54
CA SER A 95 23.01 15.62 -14.23
C SER A 95 24.50 15.97 -14.41
N GLU A 96 25.20 15.32 -15.33
CA GLU A 96 26.46 15.86 -15.84
C GLU A 96 26.18 16.69 -17.10
N THR A 97 26.59 17.96 -17.05
CA THR A 97 26.57 18.98 -18.12
C THR A 97 25.25 19.72 -18.40
N GLY A 98 25.08 20.87 -17.72
CA GLY A 98 24.74 22.16 -18.34
C GLY A 98 23.52 22.32 -19.25
N SER A 99 22.61 21.35 -19.32
CA SER A 99 21.43 21.39 -20.19
C SER A 99 20.16 21.31 -19.34
N ILE A 100 19.19 22.18 -19.65
CA ILE A 100 17.95 22.43 -18.90
C ILE A 100 16.92 21.28 -19.11
N SER A 101 17.39 20.04 -19.23
CA SER A 101 16.56 18.86 -19.39
C SER A 101 16.92 17.85 -18.32
N THR A 102 16.00 17.62 -17.37
CA THR A 102 16.06 16.60 -16.31
C THR A 102 15.99 15.16 -16.84
N ALA A 103 16.34 14.94 -18.11
CA ALA A 103 16.16 13.71 -18.84
C ALA A 103 17.51 13.13 -19.27
N GLN A 104 17.82 11.93 -18.78
CA GLN A 104 19.05 11.21 -19.11
C GLN A 104 18.75 10.06 -20.08
N LYS A 105 19.63 9.83 -21.05
CA LYS A 105 19.60 8.62 -21.89
C LYS A 105 20.36 7.52 -21.15
N ASP A 106 19.68 6.47 -20.72
CA ASP A 106 20.36 5.33 -20.10
C ASP A 106 19.62 4.03 -20.41
N THR A 107 20.34 3.10 -21.08
CA THR A 107 19.98 1.71 -21.45
C THR A 107 18.55 1.47 -22.03
N GLY A 108 18.30 0.30 -22.64
CA GLY A 108 17.02 0.01 -23.30
C GLY A 108 15.81 0.14 -22.36
N PRO A 109 14.56 0.25 -22.87
CA PRO A 109 13.37 0.34 -22.03
C PRO A 109 13.28 -0.85 -21.08
N VAL A 110 13.22 -0.59 -19.77
CA VAL A 110 13.01 -1.61 -18.72
C VAL A 110 11.75 -1.25 -17.94
N GLY A 111 10.98 -2.26 -17.55
CA GLY A 111 9.72 -2.12 -16.82
C GLY A 111 8.66 -3.09 -17.33
N THR A 112 7.48 -3.04 -16.73
CA THR A 112 6.35 -3.89 -17.11
C THR A 112 5.50 -3.20 -18.18
N LEU A 113 5.33 -3.82 -19.36
CA LEU A 113 4.83 -3.22 -20.62
C LEU A 113 3.70 -2.17 -20.47
N CYS A 114 2.65 -2.46 -19.69
CA CYS A 114 1.48 -1.56 -19.55
C CYS A 114 1.71 -0.35 -18.64
N TYR A 115 2.84 -0.27 -17.95
CA TYR A 115 3.20 0.80 -17.03
C TYR A 115 4.44 1.58 -17.50
N ILE A 116 5.07 1.14 -18.59
CA ILE A 116 6.21 1.85 -19.19
C ILE A 116 5.69 3.13 -19.83
N ASP A 117 6.31 4.25 -19.46
CA ASP A 117 6.05 5.53 -20.11
C ASP A 117 6.30 5.42 -21.63
N PRO A 118 5.29 5.66 -22.49
CA PRO A 118 5.41 5.48 -23.93
C PRO A 118 6.46 6.41 -24.55
N GLU A 119 6.67 7.59 -23.97
CA GLU A 119 7.70 8.50 -24.43
C GLU A 119 9.10 8.02 -24.03
N TYR A 120 9.26 7.47 -22.82
CA TYR A 120 10.49 6.79 -22.41
C TYR A 120 10.79 5.58 -23.29
N GLN A 121 9.79 4.74 -23.56
CA GLN A 121 9.93 3.57 -24.44
C GLN A 121 10.43 3.95 -25.84
N ARG A 122 9.95 5.08 -26.38
CA ARG A 122 10.34 5.58 -27.70
C ARG A 122 11.69 6.30 -27.72
N THR A 123 12.00 7.07 -26.67
CA THR A 123 13.14 8.02 -26.68
C THR A 123 14.33 7.58 -25.84
N GLY A 124 14.14 6.61 -24.94
CA GLY A 124 15.12 6.20 -23.92
C GLY A 124 15.39 7.25 -22.84
N LEU A 125 14.61 8.34 -22.79
CA LEU A 125 14.81 9.44 -21.86
C LEU A 125 14.08 9.18 -20.53
N ILE A 126 14.85 8.99 -19.47
CA ILE A 126 14.32 8.75 -18.11
C ILE A 126 14.04 10.09 -17.43
N SER A 127 12.88 10.21 -16.78
CA SER A 127 12.55 11.36 -15.94
C SER A 127 11.57 10.96 -14.82
N PRO A 128 11.37 11.80 -13.80
CA PRO A 128 10.34 11.58 -12.79
C PRO A 128 8.92 11.42 -13.37
N LYS A 129 8.65 12.01 -14.55
CA LYS A 129 7.38 11.87 -15.27
C LYS A 129 7.10 10.44 -15.76
N CYS A 130 8.11 9.57 -15.80
CA CYS A 130 7.91 8.16 -16.11
C CYS A 130 7.12 7.47 -14.99
N ASP A 131 7.47 7.74 -13.73
CA ASP A 131 6.73 7.21 -12.58
C ASP A 131 5.32 7.83 -12.48
N VAL A 132 5.14 9.09 -12.91
CA VAL A 132 3.82 9.74 -12.97
C VAL A 132 2.88 9.00 -13.93
N TYR A 133 3.39 8.56 -15.09
CA TYR A 133 2.60 7.75 -16.02
C TYR A 133 2.15 6.43 -15.40
N ALA A 134 3.11 5.68 -14.83
CA ALA A 134 2.83 4.43 -14.15
C ALA A 134 1.84 4.61 -12.98
N PHE A 135 1.96 5.71 -12.23
CA PHE A 135 1.04 6.05 -11.15
C PHE A 135 -0.37 6.36 -11.66
N GLY A 136 -0.50 7.03 -12.81
CA GLY A 136 -1.79 7.21 -13.49
C GLY A 136 -2.48 5.88 -13.76
N MET A 137 -1.75 4.91 -14.34
CA MET A 137 -2.27 3.56 -14.57
C MET A 137 -2.68 2.84 -13.27
N VAL A 138 -1.89 2.99 -12.20
CA VAL A 138 -2.24 2.46 -10.86
C VAL A 138 -3.53 3.07 -10.33
N ILE A 139 -3.75 4.38 -10.46
CA ILE A 139 -5.01 5.03 -10.07
C ILE A 139 -6.19 4.41 -10.82
N LEU A 140 -6.08 4.25 -12.14
CA LEU A 140 -7.17 3.69 -12.94
C LEU A 140 -7.50 2.24 -12.54
N GLN A 141 -6.49 1.46 -12.15
CA GLN A 141 -6.71 0.10 -11.64
C GLN A 141 -7.28 0.08 -10.22
N LEU A 142 -6.91 1.02 -9.36
CA LEU A 142 -7.54 1.17 -8.05
C LEU A 142 -9.05 1.41 -8.20
N LEU A 143 -9.47 2.19 -9.20
CA LEU A 143 -10.89 2.46 -9.44
C LEU A 143 -11.67 1.27 -10.01
N THR A 144 -11.03 0.52 -10.91
CA THR A 144 -11.75 -0.46 -11.76
C THR A 144 -11.47 -1.92 -11.41
N ALA A 145 -10.37 -2.22 -10.73
CA ALA A 145 -9.80 -3.56 -10.56
C ALA A 145 -9.61 -4.34 -11.89
N LYS A 146 -9.54 -3.63 -13.02
CA LYS A 146 -9.39 -4.21 -14.36
C LYS A 146 -7.91 -4.34 -14.77
N PRO A 147 -7.59 -5.20 -15.76
CA PRO A 147 -6.25 -5.26 -16.35
C PRO A 147 -5.83 -3.91 -16.94
N ALA A 148 -4.53 -3.58 -16.86
CA ALA A 148 -4.00 -2.30 -17.32
C ALA A 148 -4.08 -2.09 -18.86
N MET A 149 -4.12 -3.17 -19.64
CA MET A 149 -4.14 -3.09 -21.11
C MET A 149 -5.39 -2.36 -21.62
N GLY A 150 -5.20 -1.24 -22.31
CA GLY A 150 -6.29 -0.41 -22.85
C GLY A 150 -7.12 0.33 -21.79
N LEU A 151 -6.72 0.28 -20.52
CA LEU A 151 -7.55 0.76 -19.42
C LEU A 151 -7.81 2.27 -19.48
N ALA A 152 -6.80 3.08 -19.83
CA ALA A 152 -6.95 4.53 -19.97
C ALA A 152 -8.06 4.90 -20.96
N HIS A 153 -8.07 4.28 -22.15
CA HIS A 153 -9.10 4.51 -23.15
C HIS A 153 -10.50 4.08 -22.69
N VAL A 154 -10.60 2.94 -21.98
CA VAL A 154 -11.87 2.46 -21.42
C VAL A 154 -12.42 3.44 -20.40
N VAL A 155 -11.56 3.98 -19.52
CA VAL A 155 -11.98 4.95 -18.49
C VAL A 155 -12.37 6.28 -19.12
N GLU A 156 -11.56 6.81 -20.04
CA GLU A 156 -11.85 8.04 -20.78
C GLU A 156 -13.21 7.95 -21.49
N THR A 157 -13.42 6.90 -22.27
CA THR A 157 -14.69 6.65 -22.98
C THR A 157 -15.87 6.54 -22.02
N ALA A 158 -15.70 5.90 -20.86
CA ALA A 158 -16.76 5.79 -19.87
C ALA A 158 -17.10 7.16 -19.24
N ILE A 159 -16.10 8.02 -19.01
CA ILE A 159 -16.33 9.37 -18.49
C ILE A 159 -17.07 10.22 -19.53
N ASP A 160 -16.64 10.20 -20.78
CA ASP A 160 -17.24 11.00 -21.87
C ASP A 160 -18.71 10.62 -22.11
N ASN A 161 -19.03 9.33 -21.97
CA ASN A 161 -20.39 8.83 -22.09
C ASN A 161 -21.22 8.93 -20.80
N GLY A 162 -20.66 9.45 -19.71
CA GLY A 162 -21.35 9.54 -18.41
C GLY A 162 -21.60 8.19 -17.73
N LYS A 163 -20.84 7.16 -18.11
CA LYS A 163 -20.97 5.76 -17.66
C LYS A 163 -19.86 5.30 -16.72
N LEU A 164 -19.21 6.24 -16.00
CA LEU A 164 -18.12 5.92 -15.08
C LEU A 164 -18.52 4.83 -14.07
N ILE A 165 -19.75 4.86 -13.55
CA ILE A 165 -20.26 3.90 -12.55
C ILE A 165 -20.18 2.46 -13.06
N GLU A 166 -20.44 2.22 -14.35
CA GLU A 166 -20.46 0.87 -14.95
C GLU A 166 -19.08 0.20 -14.98
N ILE A 167 -18.00 0.98 -14.90
CA ILE A 167 -16.64 0.47 -14.98
C ILE A 167 -15.92 0.40 -13.63
N LEU A 168 -16.49 1.03 -12.58
CA LEU A 168 -15.94 0.99 -11.23
C LEU A 168 -16.07 -0.40 -10.64
N ASP A 169 -15.14 -0.73 -9.74
CA ASP A 169 -15.18 -1.99 -9.02
C ASP A 169 -16.30 -1.98 -7.99
N SER A 170 -17.42 -2.64 -8.32
CA SER A 170 -18.58 -2.79 -7.44
C SER A 170 -18.27 -3.48 -6.11
N ALA A 171 -17.20 -4.29 -6.03
CA ALA A 171 -16.81 -4.97 -4.79
C ALA A 171 -16.19 -4.00 -3.77
N ALA A 172 -15.73 -2.82 -4.19
CA ALA A 172 -15.17 -1.80 -3.30
C ALA A 172 -16.23 -1.01 -2.49
N GLY A 173 -17.52 -1.30 -2.71
CA GLY A 173 -18.65 -0.64 -2.07
C GLY A 173 -19.21 0.54 -2.87
N ASN A 174 -19.91 1.43 -2.18
CA ASN A 174 -20.59 2.57 -2.80
C ASN A 174 -19.61 3.72 -3.05
N TRP A 175 -19.21 3.88 -4.31
CA TRP A 175 -18.28 4.92 -4.73
C TRP A 175 -18.92 6.33 -4.66
N PRO A 176 -18.21 7.33 -4.12
CA PRO A 176 -18.63 8.72 -4.15
C PRO A 176 -18.35 9.30 -5.55
N ILE A 177 -19.39 9.43 -6.38
CA ILE A 177 -19.24 9.59 -7.83
C ILE A 177 -18.48 10.87 -8.23
N GLU A 178 -18.69 11.98 -7.53
CA GLU A 178 -18.04 13.27 -7.84
C GLU A 178 -16.52 13.19 -7.58
N GLU A 179 -16.14 12.75 -6.39
CA GLU A 179 -14.75 12.54 -5.97
C GLU A 179 -14.07 11.44 -6.81
N THR A 180 -14.82 10.40 -7.17
CA THR A 180 -14.32 9.30 -8.00
C THR A 180 -14.02 9.78 -9.41
N LYS A 181 -14.87 10.67 -9.95
CA LYS A 181 -14.64 11.31 -11.24
C LYS A 181 -13.41 12.23 -11.20
N GLU A 182 -13.23 13.00 -10.13
CA GLU A 182 -12.02 13.82 -9.94
C GLU A 182 -10.75 12.94 -9.94
N LEU A 183 -10.77 11.82 -9.20
CA LEU A 183 -9.64 10.89 -9.15
C LEU A 183 -9.38 10.21 -10.51
N ALA A 184 -10.44 9.83 -11.24
CA ALA A 184 -10.32 9.21 -12.55
C ALA A 184 -9.70 10.16 -13.58
N LEU A 185 -10.15 11.42 -13.61
CA LEU A 185 -9.58 12.47 -14.47
C LEU A 185 -8.12 12.75 -14.11
N LEU A 186 -7.77 12.74 -12.82
CA LEU A 186 -6.39 12.87 -12.37
C LEU A 186 -5.53 11.70 -12.86
N GLY A 187 -6.04 10.46 -12.76
CA GLY A 187 -5.39 9.26 -13.30
C GLY A 187 -5.13 9.36 -14.81
N LEU A 188 -6.14 9.78 -15.58
CA LEU A 188 -6.03 10.00 -17.03
C LEU A 188 -4.96 11.04 -17.38
N ARG A 189 -4.98 12.20 -16.73
CA ARG A 189 -3.97 13.26 -16.91
C ARG A 189 -2.55 12.80 -16.57
N CYS A 190 -2.40 11.97 -15.54
CA CYS A 190 -1.12 11.35 -15.20
C CYS A 190 -0.65 10.37 -16.28
N SER A 191 -1.57 9.66 -16.93
CA SER A 191 -1.31 8.69 -18.01
C SER A 191 -1.24 9.29 -19.42
N GLU A 192 -1.12 10.61 -19.57
CA GLU A 192 -0.97 11.25 -20.88
C GLU A 192 0.26 10.74 -21.65
N LEU A 193 0.13 10.63 -22.97
CA LEU A 193 1.20 10.06 -23.82
C LEU A 193 2.45 10.93 -23.86
N LEU A 194 2.30 12.25 -23.77
CA LEU A 194 3.39 13.22 -23.80
C LEU A 194 3.75 13.67 -22.37
N ARG A 195 5.05 13.64 -22.03
CA ARG A 195 5.56 13.98 -20.69
C ARG A 195 5.18 15.38 -20.20
N LYS A 196 5.01 16.30 -21.15
CA LYS A 196 4.76 17.73 -20.90
C LYS A 196 3.31 17.98 -20.46
N ASP A 197 2.40 17.11 -20.87
CA ASP A 197 0.96 17.23 -20.59
C ASP A 197 0.60 16.57 -19.24
N ARG A 198 1.49 15.71 -18.72
CA ARG A 198 1.38 15.13 -17.38
C ARG A 198 1.57 16.19 -16.30
N PRO A 199 0.73 16.21 -15.24
CA PRO A 199 0.85 17.14 -14.13
C PRO A 199 2.15 16.96 -13.34
N ASP A 200 2.52 17.97 -12.57
CA ASP A 200 3.56 17.82 -11.55
C ASP A 200 3.02 17.03 -10.35
N LEU A 201 3.78 16.03 -9.90
CA LEU A 201 3.33 15.12 -8.86
C LEU A 201 3.18 15.83 -7.50
N LYS A 202 4.09 16.73 -7.16
CA LYS A 202 4.10 17.43 -5.87
C LYS A 202 3.11 18.60 -5.86
N ASP A 203 3.13 19.41 -6.91
CA ASP A 203 2.43 20.69 -6.89
C ASP A 203 0.98 20.60 -7.42
N GLN A 204 0.65 19.59 -8.22
CA GLN A 204 -0.68 19.43 -8.81
C GLN A 204 -1.40 18.15 -8.40
N VAL A 205 -0.70 17.01 -8.30
CA VAL A 205 -1.35 15.71 -8.02
C VAL A 205 -1.55 15.49 -6.52
N LEU A 206 -0.48 15.64 -5.72
CA LEU A 206 -0.52 15.37 -4.29
C LEU A 206 -1.56 16.20 -3.52
N PRO A 207 -1.76 17.51 -3.78
CA PRO A 207 -2.78 18.30 -3.08
C PRO A 207 -4.21 17.84 -3.39
N VAL A 208 -4.47 17.31 -4.58
CA VAL A 208 -5.79 16.74 -4.93
C VAL A 208 -6.01 15.45 -4.15
N LEU A 209 -5.01 14.55 -4.16
CA LEU A 209 -5.08 13.29 -3.43
C LEU A 209 -5.20 13.47 -1.92
N GLU A 210 -4.58 14.51 -1.35
CA GLU A 210 -4.67 14.82 0.07
C GLU A 210 -6.11 15.17 0.48
N ARG A 211 -6.79 16.03 -0.29
CA ARG A 211 -8.22 16.34 -0.09
C ARG A 211 -9.10 15.11 -0.21
N LEU A 212 -8.87 14.28 -1.24
CA LEU A 212 -9.63 13.05 -1.45
C LEU A 212 -9.41 12.04 -0.32
N LYS A 213 -8.17 11.93 0.19
CA LYS A 213 -7.83 11.10 1.35
C LYS A 213 -8.53 11.60 2.62
N GLU A 214 -8.60 12.90 2.85
CA GLU A 214 -9.34 13.47 3.99
C GLU A 214 -10.84 13.21 3.90
N PHE A 215 -11.41 13.31 2.70
CA PHE A 215 -12.79 12.90 2.44
C PHE A 215 -13.00 11.41 2.76
N ALA A 216 -12.13 10.53 2.26
CA ALA A 216 -12.18 9.10 2.52
C ALA A 216 -12.04 8.75 4.01
N CYS A 217 -11.19 9.46 4.75
CA CYS A 217 -11.03 9.25 6.19
C CYS A 217 -12.33 9.53 6.96
N ARG A 218 -13.02 10.64 6.64
CA ARG A 218 -14.32 10.98 7.22
C ARG A 218 -15.39 9.95 6.88
N ALA A 219 -15.40 9.49 5.62
CA ALA A 219 -16.32 8.44 5.20
C ALA A 219 -16.08 7.12 5.94
N ARG A 220 -14.81 6.73 6.15
CA ARG A 220 -14.46 5.51 6.91
C ARG A 220 -14.99 5.55 8.35
N GLU A 221 -14.90 6.70 9.01
CA GLU A 221 -15.40 6.89 10.38
C GLU A 221 -16.93 6.82 10.48
N SER A 222 -17.63 7.08 9.37
CA SER A 222 -19.09 7.01 9.29
C SER A 222 -19.64 5.61 9.01
N VAL A 223 -18.80 4.65 8.61
CA VAL A 223 -19.21 3.25 8.37
C VAL A 223 -19.12 2.47 9.69
N PRO A 224 -20.26 2.01 10.27
CA PRO A 224 -20.27 1.34 11.58
C PRO A 224 -19.53 -0.01 11.61
N ASP A 225 -19.12 -0.55 10.47
CA ASP A 225 -18.79 -1.97 10.33
C ASP A 225 -17.28 -2.28 10.41
N PHE A 226 -16.40 -1.32 10.09
CA PHE A 226 -14.95 -1.57 10.05
C PHE A 226 -14.24 -1.47 11.41
N GLN A 227 -14.95 -1.02 12.45
CA GLN A 227 -14.45 -1.09 13.81
C GLN A 227 -14.70 -2.45 14.46
N SER A 228 -15.49 -3.35 13.88
CA SER A 228 -15.87 -4.61 14.53
C SER A 228 -14.69 -5.55 14.78
N THR A 229 -13.69 -5.61 13.87
CA THR A 229 -12.56 -6.53 14.01
C THR A 229 -11.46 -5.95 14.91
N PRO A 230 -11.13 -6.60 16.04
CA PRO A 230 -9.99 -6.20 16.85
C PRO A 230 -8.67 -6.35 16.06
N PRO A 231 -7.72 -5.40 16.21
CA PRO A 231 -6.35 -5.62 15.77
C PRO A 231 -5.81 -6.98 16.25
N ASN A 232 -5.13 -7.73 15.39
CA ASN A 232 -4.68 -9.09 15.72
C ASN A 232 -3.83 -9.17 17.00
N HIS A 233 -3.01 -8.16 17.29
CA HIS A 233 -2.20 -8.13 18.51
C HIS A 233 -3.03 -7.93 19.79
N PHE A 234 -4.32 -7.57 19.67
CA PHE A 234 -5.28 -7.56 20.78
C PHE A 234 -5.92 -8.93 21.00
N VAL A 235 -5.82 -9.84 20.03
CA VAL A 235 -6.49 -11.14 20.06
C VAL A 235 -5.58 -12.19 20.67
N CYS A 236 -6.10 -12.95 21.63
CA CYS A 236 -5.38 -14.04 22.27
C CYS A 236 -5.16 -15.20 21.28
N PRO A 237 -3.93 -15.69 21.09
CA PRO A 237 -3.64 -16.83 20.21
C PRO A 237 -4.36 -18.13 20.60
N ILE A 238 -4.67 -18.33 21.89
CA ILE A 238 -5.38 -19.51 22.42
C ILE A 238 -6.88 -19.34 22.26
N LEU A 239 -7.46 -18.25 22.79
CA LEU A 239 -8.92 -18.06 22.83
C LEU A 239 -9.53 -17.56 21.52
N LYS A 240 -8.70 -16.99 20.62
CA LYS A 240 -9.16 -16.31 19.40
C LYS A 240 -10.14 -15.16 19.67
N ASP A 241 -10.02 -14.54 20.83
CA ASP A 241 -10.84 -13.39 21.27
C ASP A 241 -9.96 -12.29 21.89
N VAL A 242 -10.48 -11.07 22.00
CA VAL A 242 -9.78 -9.91 22.56
C VAL A 242 -9.35 -10.17 24.00
N MET A 243 -8.07 -9.98 24.28
CA MET A 243 -7.51 -10.13 25.62
C MET A 243 -8.11 -9.08 26.57
N ASN A 244 -8.51 -9.53 27.75
CA ASN A 244 -8.94 -8.67 28.85
C ASN A 244 -7.81 -8.46 29.86
N ASP A 245 -6.95 -9.47 30.04
CA ASP A 245 -5.76 -9.41 30.89
C ASP A 245 -4.56 -10.01 30.14
N PRO A 246 -3.90 -9.23 29.26
CA PRO A 246 -2.80 -9.71 28.45
C PRO A 246 -1.53 -9.92 29.29
N CYS A 247 -0.93 -11.11 29.17
CA CYS A 247 0.36 -11.43 29.77
C CYS A 247 1.33 -12.11 28.79
N VAL A 248 2.61 -11.78 28.91
CA VAL A 248 3.71 -12.33 28.10
C VAL A 248 4.25 -13.59 28.77
N ALA A 249 4.34 -14.69 28.01
CA ALA A 249 4.99 -15.92 28.44
C ALA A 249 6.48 -15.95 28.03
N ALA A 250 7.22 -16.96 28.51
CA ALA A 250 8.66 -17.08 28.25
C ALA A 250 9.03 -17.29 26.76
N ASP A 251 8.07 -17.58 25.89
CA ASP A 251 8.24 -17.64 24.44
C ASP A 251 8.16 -16.27 23.75
N GLY A 252 7.88 -15.19 24.49
CA GLY A 252 7.77 -13.83 23.97
C GLY A 252 6.40 -13.47 23.40
N TYR A 253 5.44 -14.40 23.39
CA TYR A 253 4.09 -14.13 22.91
C TYR A 253 3.18 -13.67 24.05
N THR A 254 2.15 -12.90 23.70
CA THR A 254 1.15 -12.39 24.64
C THR A 254 -0.14 -13.20 24.54
N TYR A 255 -0.70 -13.57 25.70
CA TYR A 255 -1.89 -14.40 25.84
C TYR A 255 -2.86 -13.79 26.86
N GLU A 256 -4.12 -14.23 26.84
CA GLU A 256 -5.05 -13.99 27.95
C GLU A 256 -4.60 -14.81 29.17
N ARG A 257 -4.41 -14.16 30.31
CA ARG A 257 -3.88 -14.77 31.54
C ARG A 257 -4.54 -16.11 31.87
N LYS A 258 -5.86 -16.13 31.96
CA LYS A 258 -6.61 -17.34 32.35
C LYS A 258 -6.43 -18.49 31.35
N ALA A 259 -6.21 -18.18 30.08
CA ALA A 259 -6.05 -19.18 29.03
C ALA A 259 -4.66 -19.81 29.08
N ILE A 260 -3.61 -19.00 29.24
CA ILE A 260 -2.24 -19.50 29.31
C ILE A 260 -1.96 -20.23 30.63
N GLU A 261 -2.53 -19.77 31.75
CA GLU A 261 -2.41 -20.48 33.04
C GLU A 261 -2.96 -21.91 32.94
N ARG A 262 -4.17 -22.08 32.39
CA ARG A 262 -4.77 -23.41 32.14
C ARG A 262 -3.95 -24.27 31.19
N TRP A 263 -3.35 -23.67 30.17
CA TRP A 263 -2.47 -24.41 29.25
C TRP A 263 -1.22 -24.93 29.98
N LEU A 264 -0.60 -24.09 30.81
CA LEU A 264 0.63 -24.40 31.55
C LEU A 264 0.44 -25.39 32.70
N GLU A 265 -0.80 -25.61 33.17
CA GLU A 265 -1.14 -26.69 34.11
C GLU A 265 -0.90 -28.08 33.48
N GLN A 266 -1.15 -28.21 32.18
CA GLN A 266 -1.13 -29.50 31.47
C GLN A 266 0.06 -29.64 30.51
N ASN A 267 0.75 -28.54 30.19
CA ASN A 267 1.80 -28.51 29.19
C ASN A 267 3.00 -27.66 29.62
N ASP A 268 4.19 -28.07 29.20
CA ASP A 268 5.45 -27.34 29.40
C ASP A 268 5.96 -26.71 28.09
N ARG A 269 5.08 -26.54 27.11
CA ARG A 269 5.41 -26.09 25.74
C ARG A 269 4.63 -24.85 25.33
N SER A 270 5.21 -24.07 24.43
CA SER A 270 4.59 -22.88 23.84
C SER A 270 3.32 -23.28 23.07
N PRO A 271 2.17 -22.62 23.32
CA PRO A 271 0.95 -22.84 22.55
C PRO A 271 1.06 -22.55 21.05
N ILE A 272 2.04 -21.72 20.63
CA ILE A 272 2.19 -21.29 19.24
C ILE A 272 3.25 -22.10 18.51
N THR A 273 4.42 -22.26 19.14
CA THR A 273 5.59 -22.87 18.48
C THR A 273 5.77 -24.35 18.82
N ASN A 274 5.04 -24.84 19.84
CA ASN A 274 5.18 -26.20 20.40
C ASN A 274 6.60 -26.53 20.93
N LEU A 275 7.44 -25.51 21.12
CA LEU A 275 8.77 -25.63 21.73
C LEU A 275 8.66 -25.64 23.25
N ALA A 276 9.61 -26.29 23.94
CA ALA A 276 9.65 -26.28 25.40
C ALA A 276 9.89 -24.87 25.94
N LEU A 277 9.11 -24.47 26.95
CA LEU A 277 9.24 -23.15 27.55
C LEU A 277 10.41 -23.13 28.54
N PRO A 278 11.27 -22.09 28.52
CA PRO A 278 12.36 -21.96 29.49
C PRO A 278 11.89 -21.89 30.95
N ASN A 279 10.72 -21.30 31.18
CA ASN A 279 10.04 -21.24 32.47
C ASN A 279 8.54 -20.95 32.29
N LYS A 280 7.76 -21.07 33.36
CA LYS A 280 6.31 -20.82 33.38
C LYS A 280 5.93 -19.43 33.91
N ASN A 281 6.86 -18.48 33.94
CA ASN A 281 6.58 -17.15 34.46
C ASN A 281 5.74 -16.36 33.44
N LEU A 282 4.74 -15.66 33.95
CA LEU A 282 3.85 -14.79 33.16
C LEU A 282 4.03 -13.35 33.62
N LEU A 283 4.40 -12.47 32.69
CA LEU A 283 4.57 -11.05 32.94
C LEU A 283 3.37 -10.26 32.42
N PRO A 284 2.71 -9.40 33.22
CA PRO A 284 1.63 -8.55 32.71
C PRO A 284 2.11 -7.63 31.57
N ASN A 285 1.31 -7.48 30.52
CA ASN A 285 1.56 -6.55 29.41
C ASN A 285 0.66 -5.31 29.53
N TYR A 286 0.99 -4.42 30.47
CA TYR A 286 0.19 -3.21 30.73
C TYR A 286 0.08 -2.28 29.52
N ASN A 287 1.12 -2.21 28.68
CA ASN A 287 1.09 -1.40 27.45
C ASN A 287 -0.01 -1.89 26.50
N LEU A 288 -0.08 -3.20 26.28
CA LEU A 288 -1.12 -3.79 25.44
C LEU A 288 -2.50 -3.64 26.07
N LEU A 289 -2.60 -3.82 27.40
CA LEU A 289 -3.85 -3.62 28.14
C LEU A 289 -4.41 -2.19 27.95
N HIS A 290 -3.57 -1.17 28.10
CA HIS A 290 -3.98 0.22 27.88
C HIS A 290 -4.39 0.48 26.42
N ALA A 291 -3.69 -0.10 25.45
CA ALA A 291 -4.05 0.01 24.03
C ALA A 291 -5.42 -0.64 23.72
N ILE A 292 -5.69 -1.81 24.30
CA ILE A 292 -6.98 -2.51 24.18
C ILE A 292 -8.10 -1.68 24.81
N MET A 293 -7.89 -1.15 26.03
CA MET A 293 -8.88 -0.30 26.71
C MET A 293 -9.22 0.94 25.88
N GLY A 294 -8.21 1.66 25.37
CA GLY A 294 -8.43 2.81 24.51
C GLY A 294 -9.09 2.47 23.17
N TRP A 295 -8.94 1.23 22.68
CA TRP A 295 -9.70 0.76 21.52
C TRP A 295 -11.15 0.44 21.86
N LYS A 296 -11.43 -0.24 22.99
CA LYS A 296 -12.78 -0.53 23.46
C LYS A 296 -13.59 0.75 23.72
N SER A 297 -12.98 1.77 24.33
CA SER A 297 -13.65 3.05 24.62
C SER A 297 -13.96 3.90 23.38
N ARG A 298 -13.39 3.56 22.22
CA ARG A 298 -13.72 4.22 20.93
C ARG A 298 -14.90 3.56 20.22
N LYS A 299 -15.42 2.46 20.76
CA LYS A 299 -16.58 1.72 20.25
C LYS A 299 -17.89 2.01 20.98
N GLU A 300 -17.82 2.58 22.18
CA GLU A 300 -18.96 3.00 23.01
C GLU A 300 -19.34 4.45 22.70
#